data_AF-A0A6I8P063-F1
#
_entry.id   AF-A0A6I8P063-F1
#
_cell.length_a   1.000
_cell.length_b   1.000
_cell.length_c   1.000
_cell.angle_alpha   90.00
_cell.angle_beta   90.00
_cell.angle_gamma   90.00
#
_symmetry.space_group_name_H-M   'P 1'
#
loop_
_entity.id
_entity.type
_entity.pdbx_description
1 polymer ?
#
loop_
_entity_poly.entity_id
_entity_poly.type
_entity_poly.pdbx_seq_one_letter_code
_entity_poly.pdbx_strand_id
1 'polypeptide(L)'
;MGGTPGAEPPEGGRELGSCCRPLLGALCLLFLLLLLVPLPLVELLESLGDPAGPSLQKTQEDTRAAGAPGPRPPTVPAPLPRRTRRRRYTITPGRLRWDHFNLTYKILSYPRNLINESETRRGLAAAFRMWSEVSPFNFKEVPRSRPSDLKIGFYPINHTDCLVSLLHHCFDGTTGELAHAFFPPTGEIHFDDSEYWIVGNTRFSWKKGVWLTDLVHVAAHEIGHALGLMHSLNGNALMHINATLTGKKTISQDEMWGIHRLYGCLDRLHPCPSWARRGLCDSRRKFMKKFCPNSCDFCYEFPFPTVAATPPPPRTKTKLVPEGRNVTFRCGQKILHRKGKVHWYKDRELLEYSYPGYLDLSDAHMSVIANAINEGTYTCIVKKKERILTTYSWRLRVKR
;
A
#
# COMPACT_ATOMS: atom_id res chain seq x y z
N MET A 1 -11.30 66.49 28.60
CA MET A 1 -10.35 67.12 29.55
C MET A 1 -9.81 66.00 30.41
N GLY A 2 -8.54 65.61 30.47
CA GLY A 2 -7.30 65.97 29.80
C GLY A 2 -6.16 65.20 30.51
N GLY A 3 -5.12 64.80 29.77
CA GLY A 3 -3.76 64.64 30.29
C GLY A 3 -3.34 63.35 31.02
N THR A 4 -2.72 62.42 30.27
CA THR A 4 -1.55 61.59 30.69
C THR A 4 -0.35 62.49 31.04
N PRO A 5 0.70 62.07 31.81
CA PRO A 5 1.62 60.96 31.43
C PRO A 5 2.38 60.24 32.58
N GLY A 6 3.21 59.23 32.24
CA GLY A 6 4.43 58.93 33.01
C GLY A 6 4.84 57.46 33.20
N ALA A 7 5.50 56.89 32.17
CA ALA A 7 6.65 55.97 32.16
C ALA A 7 7.01 55.04 33.36
N GLU A 8 6.96 53.71 33.08
CA GLU A 8 8.08 52.73 32.95
C GLU A 8 9.14 52.46 34.07
N PRO A 9 9.87 51.31 34.05
CA PRO A 9 9.98 50.35 35.16
C PRO A 9 11.43 50.22 35.71
N PRO A 10 11.78 49.11 36.38
CA PRO A 10 13.10 48.54 36.06
C PRO A 10 13.15 47.02 35.83
N GLU A 11 14.17 46.68 35.04
CA GLU A 11 14.65 45.38 34.59
C GLU A 11 15.39 44.55 35.65
N GLY A 12 15.68 43.30 35.27
CA GLY A 12 16.82 42.50 35.75
C GLY A 12 16.37 41.13 36.27
N GLY A 13 16.82 39.96 35.80
CA GLY A 13 17.95 39.62 34.97
C GLY A 13 18.57 38.32 35.52
N ARG A 14 18.58 37.26 34.71
CA ARG A 14 19.55 36.14 34.64
C ARG A 14 20.01 35.39 35.93
N GLU A 15 19.89 34.06 35.96
CA GLU A 15 20.99 33.10 35.68
C GLU A 15 20.71 31.65 36.12
N LEU A 16 21.50 30.77 35.49
CA LEU A 16 21.62 29.32 35.58
C LEU A 16 21.83 28.74 36.98
N GLY A 17 21.42 27.48 37.17
CA GLY A 17 21.85 26.66 38.30
C GLY A 17 21.42 25.19 38.20
N SER A 18 22.23 24.38 37.52
CA SER A 18 22.18 22.92 37.58
C SER A 18 22.68 22.41 38.94
N CYS A 19 22.01 21.43 39.55
CA CYS A 19 22.68 20.50 40.45
C CYS A 19 21.99 19.13 40.54
N CYS A 20 22.81 18.10 40.42
CA CYS A 20 22.55 16.67 40.50
C CYS A 20 22.13 16.18 41.90
N ARG A 21 21.65 14.93 41.97
CA ARG A 21 21.34 14.25 43.24
C ARG A 21 20.29 13.10 43.16
N PRO A 22 20.64 11.84 42.85
CA PRO A 22 19.69 10.71 42.77
C PRO A 22 19.59 9.93 44.11
N LEU A 23 18.50 9.17 44.32
CA LEU A 23 18.43 8.12 45.34
C LEU A 23 17.73 6.85 44.78
N LEU A 24 18.48 5.74 44.90
CA LEU A 24 18.13 4.32 45.16
C LEU A 24 16.92 3.69 44.43
N GLY A 25 16.97 2.47 43.92
CA GLY A 25 17.90 1.36 44.15
C GLY A 25 17.12 0.03 44.13
N ALA A 26 17.54 -0.88 43.24
CA ALA A 26 17.49 -2.34 43.32
C ALA A 26 16.19 -3.08 43.71
N LEU A 27 15.65 -3.83 42.75
CA LEU A 27 14.99 -5.16 42.86
C LEU A 27 14.56 -5.52 41.42
N CYS A 28 14.73 -6.70 40.84
CA CYS A 28 15.33 -7.95 41.25
C CYS A 28 15.48 -8.74 39.93
N LEU A 29 16.70 -9.20 39.63
CA LEU A 29 16.97 -10.22 38.62
C LEU A 29 16.46 -11.56 39.16
N LEU A 30 15.40 -12.10 38.59
CA LEU A 30 15.04 -13.52 38.74
C LEU A 30 14.07 -13.95 37.63
N PHE A 31 14.29 -15.19 37.16
CA PHE A 31 13.58 -15.93 36.10
C PHE A 31 14.06 -15.75 34.66
N LEU A 32 15.29 -16.23 34.44
CA LEU A 32 15.66 -17.00 33.25
C LEU A 32 15.68 -18.50 33.63
N LEU A 33 15.22 -19.37 32.72
CA LEU A 33 15.26 -20.85 32.66
C LEU A 33 14.21 -21.69 33.41
N LEU A 34 13.40 -22.41 32.61
CA LEU A 34 12.92 -23.81 32.71
C LEU A 34 11.64 -23.90 31.83
N LEU A 35 11.57 -24.60 30.69
CA LEU A 35 11.76 -26.04 30.50
C LEU A 35 12.02 -26.40 29.02
N LEU A 36 13.02 -27.26 28.81
CA LEU A 36 13.24 -28.12 27.65
C LEU A 36 13.09 -29.56 28.14
N VAL A 37 12.17 -30.38 27.59
CA VAL A 37 12.26 -31.86 27.54
C VAL A 37 11.43 -32.39 26.33
N PRO A 38 11.81 -33.50 25.64
CA PRO A 38 11.49 -33.77 24.22
C PRO A 38 10.73 -35.09 23.89
N LEU A 39 10.42 -35.29 22.59
CA LEU A 39 10.12 -36.55 21.82
C LEU A 39 8.76 -37.27 22.06
N PRO A 40 8.30 -38.24 21.20
CA PRO A 40 8.88 -38.88 19.98
C PRO A 40 7.96 -38.87 18.72
N LEU A 41 8.48 -38.96 17.48
CA LEU A 41 8.73 -40.14 16.62
C LEU A 41 7.54 -41.11 16.41
N VAL A 42 6.99 -41.12 15.18
CA VAL A 42 6.34 -42.30 14.56
C VAL A 42 6.74 -42.34 13.08
N GLU A 43 7.56 -43.32 12.71
CA GLU A 43 7.65 -43.90 11.36
C GLU A 43 6.58 -44.98 11.22
N LEU A 44 5.95 -45.14 10.05
CA LEU A 44 5.85 -46.45 9.38
C LEU A 44 5.35 -46.38 7.92
N LEU A 45 6.19 -46.97 7.06
CA LEU A 45 5.99 -47.78 5.84
C LEU A 45 5.22 -47.31 4.58
N GLU A 46 6.00 -47.40 3.48
CA GLU A 46 5.74 -48.11 2.21
C GLU A 46 4.60 -47.71 1.27
N SER A 47 4.98 -47.28 0.06
CA SER A 47 4.77 -48.13 -1.12
C SER A 47 5.76 -47.75 -2.23
N LEU A 48 6.52 -48.76 -2.64
CA LEU A 48 7.39 -48.79 -3.82
C LEU A 48 6.57 -48.70 -5.11
N GLY A 49 7.19 -48.19 -6.19
CA GLY A 49 6.62 -48.30 -7.54
C GLY A 49 7.21 -47.37 -8.61
N ASP A 50 8.53 -47.37 -8.78
CA ASP A 50 9.15 -47.26 -10.12
C ASP A 50 9.19 -48.68 -10.73
N PRO A 51 9.48 -48.93 -12.02
CA PRO A 51 10.07 -48.04 -13.03
C PRO A 51 9.41 -48.14 -14.43
N ALA A 52 9.81 -47.27 -15.36
CA ALA A 52 10.29 -47.65 -16.70
C ALA A 52 10.39 -46.41 -17.61
N GLY A 53 11.62 -45.99 -17.90
CA GLY A 53 11.92 -45.47 -19.23
C GLY A 53 11.95 -46.61 -20.27
N PRO A 54 12.51 -46.43 -21.48
CA PRO A 54 13.36 -45.30 -21.86
C PRO A 54 13.17 -44.81 -23.32
N SER A 55 13.89 -43.71 -23.64
CA SER A 55 14.62 -43.53 -24.92
C SER A 55 13.80 -43.39 -26.23
N LEU A 56 14.25 -42.81 -27.33
CA LEU A 56 15.47 -42.14 -27.76
C LEU A 56 15.13 -41.47 -29.12
N GLN A 57 15.90 -40.43 -29.46
CA GLN A 57 16.27 -40.00 -30.83
C GLN A 57 15.16 -39.43 -31.75
N LYS A 58 15.23 -38.16 -32.19
CA LYS A 58 16.26 -37.43 -32.97
C LYS A 58 16.24 -37.81 -34.45
N THR A 59 15.77 -36.87 -35.28
CA THR A 59 16.18 -36.52 -36.67
C THR A 59 15.10 -35.58 -37.23
N GLN A 60 15.30 -34.59 -38.10
CA GLN A 60 16.46 -34.07 -38.82
C GLN A 60 15.98 -32.80 -39.56
N GLU A 61 16.88 -31.83 -39.72
CA GLU A 61 16.74 -30.69 -40.61
C GLU A 61 16.47 -31.14 -42.05
N ASP A 62 15.68 -30.36 -42.79
CA ASP A 62 15.84 -30.31 -44.24
C ASP A 62 15.69 -28.88 -44.76
N THR A 63 16.51 -28.59 -45.76
CA THR A 63 16.97 -27.26 -46.15
C THR A 63 16.49 -26.93 -47.57
N ARG A 64 15.95 -25.71 -47.73
CA ARG A 64 15.90 -24.86 -48.95
C ARG A 64 15.14 -25.34 -50.21
N ALA A 65 14.25 -24.46 -50.68
CA ALA A 65 14.30 -23.96 -52.07
C ALA A 65 13.70 -22.55 -52.16
N ALA A 66 14.25 -21.74 -53.07
CA ALA A 66 14.08 -20.29 -53.20
C ALA A 66 13.02 -19.90 -54.25
N GLY A 67 12.40 -18.74 -54.06
CA GLY A 67 11.61 -18.02 -55.06
C GLY A 67 11.71 -16.50 -54.86
N ALA A 68 12.04 -15.77 -55.92
CA ALA A 68 12.36 -14.34 -55.96
C ALA A 68 11.12 -13.41 -55.83
N PRO A 69 11.29 -12.09 -55.55
CA PRO A 69 10.30 -11.28 -54.83
C PRO A 69 9.43 -10.39 -55.73
N GLY A 70 8.13 -10.30 -55.40
CA GLY A 70 7.21 -9.26 -55.88
C GLY A 70 7.27 -7.98 -55.03
N PRO A 71 6.76 -6.83 -55.53
CA PRO A 71 6.92 -5.53 -54.90
C PRO A 71 6.12 -5.43 -53.59
N ARG A 72 6.80 -5.05 -52.50
CA ARG A 72 6.20 -4.90 -51.16
C ARG A 72 5.43 -3.58 -51.06
N PRO A 73 4.21 -3.56 -50.48
CA PRO A 73 3.57 -2.33 -50.04
C PRO A 73 4.37 -1.70 -48.89
N PRO A 74 4.27 -0.38 -48.66
CA PRO A 74 5.06 0.31 -47.65
C PRO A 74 4.80 -0.29 -46.26
N THR A 75 5.84 -0.88 -45.69
CA THR A 75 5.88 -1.39 -44.32
C THR A 75 5.62 -0.24 -43.34
N VAL A 76 4.42 -0.18 -42.79
CA VAL A 76 4.16 0.54 -41.55
C VAL A 76 5.05 -0.10 -40.46
N PRO A 77 5.91 0.66 -39.76
CA PRO A 77 6.73 0.09 -38.70
C PRO A 77 5.84 -0.56 -37.64
N ALA A 78 6.10 -1.83 -37.34
CA ALA A 78 5.43 -2.54 -36.26
C ALA A 78 5.55 -1.75 -34.94
N PRO A 79 4.48 -1.64 -34.13
CA PRO A 79 4.57 -1.00 -32.83
C PRO A 79 5.61 -1.72 -31.97
N LEU A 80 6.67 -1.01 -31.58
CA LEU A 80 7.70 -1.52 -30.68
C LEU A 80 7.05 -2.06 -29.39
N PRO A 81 7.57 -3.15 -28.81
CA PRO A 81 6.99 -3.76 -27.61
C PRO A 81 6.95 -2.75 -26.46
N ARG A 82 5.73 -2.48 -25.96
CA ARG A 82 5.43 -1.56 -24.85
C ARG A 82 6.27 -1.94 -23.62
N ARG A 83 7.33 -1.18 -23.35
CA ARG A 83 8.08 -1.25 -22.09
C ARG A 83 7.19 -0.75 -20.95
N THR A 84 6.81 -1.64 -20.04
CA THR A 84 5.98 -1.33 -18.87
C THR A 84 6.75 -0.45 -17.86
N ARG A 85 6.15 0.68 -17.48
CA ARG A 85 6.66 1.62 -16.46
C ARG A 85 6.41 1.10 -15.03
N ARG A 86 7.31 1.48 -14.11
CA ARG A 86 7.18 1.37 -12.64
C ARG A 86 5.85 1.93 -12.14
N ARG A 87 5.23 1.22 -11.19
CA ARG A 87 4.02 1.62 -10.49
C ARG A 87 4.40 2.49 -9.30
N ARG A 88 3.58 3.50 -8.99
CA ARG A 88 3.70 4.36 -7.80
C ARG A 88 2.63 4.01 -6.76
N TYR A 89 1.59 3.34 -7.22
CA TYR A 89 0.59 2.63 -6.42
C TYR A 89 1.12 1.25 -6.07
N THR A 90 1.01 0.88 -4.80
CA THR A 90 1.29 -0.48 -4.37
C THR A 90 -0.06 -1.19 -4.25
N ILE A 91 -0.22 -2.30 -4.98
CA ILE A 91 -1.36 -3.21 -4.81
C ILE A 91 -0.94 -4.22 -3.77
N THR A 92 -1.89 -4.73 -2.97
CA THR A 92 -1.63 -5.91 -2.14
C THR A 92 -0.93 -6.98 -3.00
N PRO A 93 0.22 -7.52 -2.60
CA PRO A 93 1.01 -8.40 -3.47
C PRO A 93 0.42 -9.80 -3.64
N GLY A 94 -0.62 -10.15 -2.87
CA GLY A 94 -1.57 -11.22 -3.17
C GLY A 94 -2.72 -10.84 -4.11
N ARG A 95 -2.82 -9.56 -4.50
CA ARG A 95 -3.97 -8.94 -5.20
C ARG A 95 -5.29 -9.26 -4.52
N LEU A 96 -5.28 -9.15 -3.21
CA LEU A 96 -6.45 -9.30 -2.37
C LEU A 96 -7.52 -8.34 -2.87
N ARG A 97 -8.62 -8.89 -3.34
CA ARG A 97 -9.68 -8.17 -4.02
C ARG A 97 -11.02 -8.84 -3.77
N TRP A 98 -12.07 -8.06 -3.84
CA TRP A 98 -13.43 -8.59 -3.93
C TRP A 98 -13.66 -9.23 -5.30
N ASP A 99 -14.49 -10.26 -5.35
CA ASP A 99 -14.94 -10.93 -6.58
C ASP A 99 -16.26 -10.35 -7.13
N HIS A 100 -16.86 -9.41 -6.40
CA HIS A 100 -18.09 -8.72 -6.74
C HIS A 100 -17.97 -7.21 -6.47
N PHE A 101 -18.85 -6.42 -7.11
CA PHE A 101 -18.82 -4.94 -7.04
C PHE A 101 -19.88 -4.33 -6.13
N ASN A 102 -20.92 -5.08 -5.78
CA ASN A 102 -21.98 -4.62 -4.90
C ASN A 102 -21.64 -4.99 -3.46
N LEU A 103 -20.80 -4.17 -2.81
CA LEU A 103 -20.38 -4.41 -1.44
C LEU A 103 -21.39 -3.85 -0.45
N THR A 104 -21.62 -4.59 0.61
CA THR A 104 -22.41 -4.16 1.76
C THR A 104 -21.50 -3.79 2.91
N TYR A 105 -21.88 -2.77 3.68
CA TYR A 105 -21.16 -2.39 4.89
C TYR A 105 -22.10 -2.20 6.05
N LYS A 106 -21.59 -2.39 7.28
CA LYS A 106 -22.32 -2.05 8.49
C LYS A 106 -21.44 -1.31 9.48
N ILE A 107 -22.07 -0.46 10.27
CA ILE A 107 -21.42 0.30 11.34
C ILE A 107 -21.71 -0.40 12.66
N LEU A 108 -20.65 -0.81 13.34
CA LEU A 108 -20.69 -1.55 14.59
C LEU A 108 -20.75 -0.61 15.79
N SER A 109 -20.01 0.48 15.77
CA SER A 109 -19.98 1.50 16.81
C SER A 109 -19.84 2.89 16.20
N TYR A 110 -20.06 3.92 17.00
CA TYR A 110 -20.00 5.33 16.61
C TYR A 110 -19.03 6.07 17.53
N PRO A 111 -18.40 7.15 17.04
CA PRO A 111 -17.50 7.95 17.85
C PRO A 111 -18.24 8.60 19.02
N ARG A 112 -17.63 8.65 20.20
CA ARG A 112 -18.30 9.14 21.43
C ARG A 112 -18.15 10.64 21.69
N ASN A 113 -17.24 11.32 20.99
CA ASN A 113 -16.75 12.64 21.40
C ASN A 113 -17.54 13.84 20.85
N LEU A 114 -17.54 14.03 19.52
CA LEU A 114 -17.99 15.31 18.91
C LEU A 114 -19.12 15.15 17.89
N ILE A 115 -19.12 14.09 17.10
CA ILE A 115 -20.11 13.86 16.05
C ILE A 115 -21.08 12.76 16.47
N ASN A 116 -22.34 12.91 16.09
CA ASN A 116 -23.37 11.90 16.37
C ASN A 116 -23.45 10.81 15.28
N GLU A 117 -24.33 9.82 15.44
CA GLU A 117 -24.46 8.73 14.47
C GLU A 117 -24.85 9.21 13.07
N SER A 118 -25.72 10.23 12.97
CA SER A 118 -26.17 10.77 11.68
C SER A 118 -25.01 11.43 10.94
N GLU A 119 -24.21 12.22 11.65
CA GLU A 119 -22.99 12.83 11.12
C GLU A 119 -21.97 11.79 10.68
N THR A 120 -21.78 10.75 11.49
CA THR A 120 -20.88 9.64 11.18
C THR A 120 -21.32 8.90 9.92
N ARG A 121 -22.62 8.54 9.81
CA ARG A 121 -23.18 7.93 8.60
C ARG A 121 -22.98 8.82 7.36
N ARG A 122 -23.21 10.13 7.48
CA ARG A 122 -22.96 11.09 6.39
C ARG A 122 -21.49 11.12 5.97
N GLY A 123 -20.57 11.12 6.94
CA GLY A 123 -19.13 11.12 6.68
C GLY A 123 -18.66 9.85 5.96
N LEU A 124 -19.07 8.68 6.45
CA LEU A 124 -18.74 7.40 5.83
C LEU A 124 -19.37 7.26 4.43
N ALA A 125 -20.62 7.68 4.25
CA ALA A 125 -21.27 7.68 2.94
C ALA A 125 -20.52 8.57 1.93
N ALA A 126 -20.00 9.72 2.37
CA ALA A 126 -19.17 10.59 1.52
C ALA A 126 -17.85 9.91 1.13
N ALA A 127 -17.20 9.20 2.06
CA ALA A 127 -15.96 8.46 1.78
C ALA A 127 -16.20 7.30 0.79
N PHE A 128 -17.26 6.50 0.96
CA PHE A 128 -17.64 5.47 -0.01
C PHE A 128 -17.97 6.05 -1.38
N ARG A 129 -18.62 7.22 -1.40
CA ARG A 129 -18.96 7.90 -2.64
C ARG A 129 -17.70 8.23 -3.45
N MET A 130 -16.61 8.68 -2.81
CA MET A 130 -15.34 8.97 -3.48
C MET A 130 -14.84 7.77 -4.31
N TRP A 131 -14.95 6.56 -3.78
CA TRP A 131 -14.54 5.34 -4.48
C TRP A 131 -15.55 4.88 -5.54
N SER A 132 -16.85 4.92 -5.25
CA SER A 132 -17.89 4.57 -6.25
C SER A 132 -17.89 5.50 -7.46
N GLU A 133 -17.47 6.76 -7.28
CA GLU A 133 -17.40 7.74 -8.37
C GLU A 133 -16.27 7.47 -9.36
N VAL A 134 -15.27 6.65 -9.01
CA VAL A 134 -14.09 6.34 -9.85
C VAL A 134 -13.91 4.84 -10.13
N SER A 135 -14.84 3.99 -9.69
CA SER A 135 -14.75 2.53 -9.82
C SER A 135 -16.12 1.93 -10.17
N PRO A 136 -16.21 0.63 -10.51
CA PRO A 136 -17.49 -0.05 -10.69
C PRO A 136 -18.21 -0.41 -9.38
N PHE A 137 -17.62 -0.09 -8.22
CA PHE A 137 -18.19 -0.45 -6.92
C PHE A 137 -19.47 0.33 -6.60
N ASN A 138 -20.40 -0.39 -5.99
CA ASN A 138 -21.58 0.17 -5.32
C ASN A 138 -21.56 -0.27 -3.86
N PHE A 139 -21.87 0.66 -2.97
CA PHE A 139 -21.81 0.43 -1.52
C PHE A 139 -23.18 0.64 -0.89
N LYS A 140 -23.60 -0.32 -0.08
CA LYS A 140 -24.91 -0.24 0.62
C LYS A 140 -24.75 -0.49 2.12
N GLU A 141 -25.20 0.45 2.93
CA GLU A 141 -25.30 0.26 4.38
C GLU A 141 -26.39 -0.79 4.66
N VAL A 142 -26.10 -1.74 5.56
CA VAL A 142 -27.04 -2.74 6.05
C VAL A 142 -27.15 -2.69 7.58
N PRO A 143 -28.30 -3.09 8.17
CA PRO A 143 -28.45 -3.15 9.62
C PRO A 143 -27.42 -4.07 10.27
N ARG A 144 -27.06 -3.77 11.52
CA ARG A 144 -26.02 -4.50 12.28
C ARG A 144 -26.27 -6.01 12.39
N SER A 145 -27.56 -6.41 12.39
CA SER A 145 -28.02 -7.80 12.45
C SER A 145 -27.78 -8.60 11.17
N ARG A 146 -27.52 -7.95 10.03
CA ARG A 146 -27.24 -8.64 8.77
C ARG A 146 -25.74 -8.89 8.58
N PRO A 147 -25.35 -9.95 7.84
CA PRO A 147 -23.99 -10.08 7.36
C PRO A 147 -23.65 -8.94 6.41
N SER A 148 -22.37 -8.56 6.36
CA SER A 148 -21.85 -7.53 5.46
C SER A 148 -20.41 -7.86 5.06
N ASP A 149 -20.00 -7.37 3.90
CA ASP A 149 -18.64 -7.53 3.36
C ASP A 149 -17.65 -6.66 4.14
N LEU A 150 -18.07 -5.41 4.44
CA LEU A 150 -17.28 -4.45 5.19
C LEU A 150 -17.87 -4.24 6.58
N LYS A 151 -17.01 -4.16 7.60
CA LYS A 151 -17.41 -3.87 8.98
C LYS A 151 -16.63 -2.68 9.49
N ILE A 152 -17.34 -1.65 9.95
CA ILE A 152 -16.74 -0.40 10.39
C ILE A 152 -17.02 -0.21 11.87
N GLY A 153 -16.01 0.10 12.68
CA GLY A 153 -16.20 0.43 14.09
C GLY A 153 -15.21 1.45 14.61
N PHE A 154 -15.63 2.16 15.63
CA PHE A 154 -14.83 3.07 16.46
C PHE A 154 -14.54 2.34 17.77
N TYR A 155 -13.27 2.21 18.11
CA TYR A 155 -12.85 1.39 19.23
C TYR A 155 -11.89 2.14 20.17
N PRO A 156 -11.89 1.81 21.47
CA PRO A 156 -10.85 2.30 22.37
C PRO A 156 -9.49 1.66 22.05
N ILE A 157 -8.43 2.16 22.70
CA ILE A 157 -7.05 1.64 22.63
C ILE A 157 -7.01 0.11 22.52
N ASN A 158 -7.53 -0.59 23.54
CA ASN A 158 -7.64 -2.03 23.51
C ASN A 158 -8.90 -2.46 22.75
N HIS A 159 -8.71 -3.04 21.57
CA HIS A 159 -9.80 -3.47 20.70
C HIS A 159 -9.54 -4.84 20.10
N THR A 160 -10.55 -5.37 19.42
CA THR A 160 -10.54 -6.74 18.88
C THR A 160 -9.30 -6.96 18.01
N ASP A 161 -8.66 -8.12 18.19
CA ASP A 161 -7.50 -8.60 17.43
C ASP A 161 -6.18 -7.82 17.63
N CYS A 162 -6.18 -6.73 18.39
CA CYS A 162 -5.02 -5.83 18.52
C CYS A 162 -3.84 -6.44 19.31
N LEU A 163 -4.11 -7.38 20.22
CA LEU A 163 -3.07 -8.11 20.97
C LEU A 163 -2.47 -9.30 20.19
N VAL A 164 -3.13 -9.73 19.12
CA VAL A 164 -2.78 -10.94 18.36
C VAL A 164 -2.27 -10.60 16.95
N SER A 165 -2.67 -9.46 16.41
CA SER A 165 -2.29 -9.00 15.08
C SER A 165 -0.93 -8.29 15.10
N LEU A 166 0.07 -8.92 14.51
CA LEU A 166 1.41 -8.32 14.33
C LEU A 166 1.43 -7.10 13.40
N LEU A 167 0.36 -6.89 12.63
CA LEU A 167 0.25 -5.80 11.64
C LEU A 167 -0.79 -4.75 12.00
N HIS A 168 -1.63 -5.02 13.00
CA HIS A 168 -2.70 -4.12 13.46
C HIS A 168 -2.62 -4.07 14.98
N HIS A 169 -1.78 -3.17 15.47
CA HIS A 169 -1.57 -2.98 16.90
C HIS A 169 -2.77 -2.28 17.56
N CYS A 170 -2.78 -2.28 18.89
CA CYS A 170 -3.74 -1.50 19.65
C CYS A 170 -3.47 0.00 19.42
N PHE A 171 -4.53 0.81 19.40
CA PHE A 171 -4.38 2.25 19.19
C PHE A 171 -3.58 2.89 20.34
N ASP A 172 -3.00 4.05 20.08
CA ASP A 172 -2.08 4.75 20.98
C ASP A 172 -2.69 6.00 21.63
N GLY A 173 -3.96 6.30 21.31
CA GLY A 173 -4.66 7.47 21.80
C GLY A 173 -4.52 8.66 20.85
N THR A 174 -4.71 9.88 21.35
CA THR A 174 -4.88 11.06 20.50
C THR A 174 -3.68 11.39 19.60
N THR A 175 -3.95 11.78 18.35
CA THR A 175 -3.05 12.27 17.29
C THR A 175 -2.11 11.22 16.65
N GLY A 176 -2.02 10.00 17.21
CA GLY A 176 -1.16 8.93 16.74
C GLY A 176 -1.75 8.12 15.58
N GLU A 177 -2.01 6.84 15.81
CA GLU A 177 -2.71 5.97 14.85
C GLU A 177 -4.20 6.30 14.82
N LEU A 178 -4.64 6.89 13.71
CA LEU A 178 -6.01 7.37 13.57
C LEU A 178 -7.01 6.24 13.26
N ALA A 179 -6.59 5.28 12.45
CA ALA A 179 -7.40 4.17 11.98
C ALA A 179 -6.50 3.12 11.29
N HIS A 180 -7.05 1.91 11.12
CA HIS A 180 -6.47 0.89 10.24
C HIS A 180 -7.56 0.06 9.56
N ALA A 181 -7.18 -0.68 8.52
CA ALA A 181 -8.09 -1.51 7.76
C ALA A 181 -7.48 -2.82 7.27
N PHE A 182 -8.31 -3.85 7.29
CA PHE A 182 -7.98 -5.18 6.79
C PHE A 182 -8.35 -5.30 5.32
N PHE A 183 -7.43 -5.85 4.53
CA PHE A 183 -7.63 -6.14 3.12
C PHE A 183 -8.78 -7.14 2.87
N PRO A 184 -9.31 -7.22 1.64
CA PRO A 184 -10.24 -8.27 1.26
C PRO A 184 -9.67 -9.68 1.51
N PRO A 185 -10.51 -10.68 1.86
CA PRO A 185 -11.96 -10.60 2.06
C PRO A 185 -12.35 -10.22 3.50
N THR A 186 -11.40 -9.88 4.38
CA THR A 186 -11.69 -9.57 5.78
C THR A 186 -12.49 -8.27 5.92
N GLY A 187 -12.09 -7.21 5.23
CA GLY A 187 -12.93 -6.01 5.03
C GLY A 187 -13.28 -5.23 6.31
N GLU A 188 -12.52 -5.40 7.39
CA GLU A 188 -12.76 -4.66 8.63
C GLU A 188 -12.00 -3.34 8.65
N ILE A 189 -12.64 -2.29 9.16
CA ILE A 189 -12.07 -0.95 9.30
C ILE A 189 -12.30 -0.51 10.74
N HIS A 190 -11.22 -0.20 11.44
CA HIS A 190 -11.28 0.25 12.83
C HIS A 190 -10.74 1.68 12.90
N PHE A 191 -11.48 2.55 13.59
CA PHE A 191 -11.09 3.93 13.89
C PHE A 191 -10.78 4.06 15.38
N ASP A 192 -9.76 4.85 15.73
CA ASP A 192 -9.49 5.17 17.14
C ASP A 192 -10.55 6.12 17.67
N ASP A 193 -11.31 5.67 18.67
CA ASP A 193 -12.35 6.45 19.35
C ASP A 193 -11.79 7.47 20.36
N SER A 194 -10.47 7.42 20.60
CA SER A 194 -9.74 8.46 21.35
C SER A 194 -9.61 9.75 20.54
N GLU A 195 -9.75 9.68 19.22
CA GLU A 195 -9.65 10.83 18.33
C GLU A 195 -10.87 11.75 18.35
N TYR A 196 -10.61 13.02 18.03
CA TYR A 196 -11.66 14.04 17.92
C TYR A 196 -12.15 14.15 16.49
N TRP A 197 -12.98 13.19 16.09
CA TRP A 197 -13.57 13.12 14.76
C TRP A 197 -14.49 14.30 14.45
N ILE A 198 -14.34 14.85 13.26
CA ILE A 198 -15.23 15.86 12.68
C ILE A 198 -15.58 15.50 11.23
N VAL A 199 -16.70 16.03 10.75
CA VAL A 199 -17.02 16.03 9.31
C VAL A 199 -16.62 17.39 8.73
N GLY A 200 -15.41 17.47 8.20
CA GLY A 200 -14.81 18.71 7.71
C GLY A 200 -13.29 18.69 7.83
N ASN A 201 -12.63 19.75 7.38
CA ASN A 201 -11.17 19.78 7.29
C ASN A 201 -10.48 19.62 8.65
N THR A 202 -9.47 18.75 8.69
CA THR A 202 -8.57 18.57 9.83
C THR A 202 -7.99 19.91 10.29
N ARG A 203 -8.06 20.21 11.59
CA ARG A 203 -7.59 21.48 12.16
C ARG A 203 -7.32 21.39 13.65
N PHE A 204 -6.41 22.20 14.15
CA PHE A 204 -6.14 22.28 15.58
C PHE A 204 -7.24 23.08 16.31
N SER A 205 -7.65 22.63 17.49
CA SER A 205 -8.61 23.30 18.36
C SER A 205 -7.90 23.85 19.59
N TRP A 206 -7.59 25.14 19.57
CA TRP A 206 -6.93 25.83 20.70
C TRP A 206 -7.72 25.74 22.01
N LYS A 207 -9.06 25.72 21.95
CA LYS A 207 -9.93 25.59 23.14
C LYS A 207 -9.78 24.22 23.81
N LYS A 208 -9.52 23.17 23.04
CA LYS A 208 -9.41 21.79 23.54
C LYS A 208 -7.96 21.29 23.62
N GLY A 209 -7.02 21.98 23.01
CA GLY A 209 -5.61 21.58 22.94
C GLY A 209 -5.37 20.33 22.08
N VAL A 210 -6.27 20.00 21.15
CA VAL A 210 -6.23 18.76 20.36
C VAL A 210 -6.49 19.01 18.88
N TRP A 211 -6.02 18.11 18.03
CA TRP A 211 -6.38 18.06 16.61
C TRP A 211 -7.79 17.53 16.44
N LEU A 212 -8.56 18.18 15.56
CA LEU A 212 -9.84 17.67 15.08
C LEU A 212 -9.60 17.00 13.73
N THR A 213 -9.96 15.73 13.60
CA THR A 213 -9.56 14.88 12.49
C THR A 213 -10.72 14.69 11.49
N ASP A 214 -10.47 14.90 10.20
CA ASP A 214 -11.45 14.72 9.14
C ASP A 214 -11.80 13.23 8.94
N LEU A 215 -12.97 12.82 9.43
CA LEU A 215 -13.45 11.45 9.29
C LEU A 215 -13.57 11.02 7.82
N VAL A 216 -13.98 11.93 6.93
CA VAL A 216 -14.19 11.58 5.51
C VAL A 216 -12.86 11.23 4.86
N HIS A 217 -11.82 12.00 5.16
CA HIS A 217 -10.49 11.77 4.60
C HIS A 217 -9.90 10.45 5.08
N VAL A 218 -9.89 10.22 6.41
CA VAL A 218 -9.34 8.99 6.99
C VAL A 218 -10.14 7.77 6.52
N ALA A 219 -11.48 7.85 6.56
CA ALA A 219 -12.31 6.76 6.07
C ALA A 219 -12.08 6.47 4.59
N ALA A 220 -11.87 7.49 3.74
CA ALA A 220 -11.58 7.26 2.34
C ALA A 220 -10.22 6.55 2.13
N HIS A 221 -9.22 6.85 2.97
CA HIS A 221 -7.94 6.12 2.98
C HIS A 221 -8.16 4.65 3.36
N GLU A 222 -8.81 4.39 4.49
CA GLU A 222 -9.04 3.03 4.99
C GLU A 222 -9.92 2.19 4.05
N ILE A 223 -10.92 2.81 3.41
CA ILE A 223 -11.70 2.12 2.38
C ILE A 223 -10.81 1.71 1.20
N GLY A 224 -9.79 2.50 0.84
CA GLY A 224 -8.82 2.10 -0.18
C GLY A 224 -8.08 0.80 0.19
N HIS A 225 -7.68 0.65 1.46
CA HIS A 225 -7.15 -0.60 1.99
C HIS A 225 -8.20 -1.72 1.96
N ALA A 226 -9.42 -1.48 2.42
CA ALA A 226 -10.50 -2.46 2.37
C ALA A 226 -10.91 -2.85 0.93
N LEU A 227 -10.51 -2.08 -0.08
CA LEU A 227 -10.64 -2.41 -1.51
C LEU A 227 -9.37 -3.06 -2.10
N GLY A 228 -8.29 -3.22 -1.33
CA GLY A 228 -7.08 -3.95 -1.73
C GLY A 228 -5.90 -3.07 -2.19
N LEU A 229 -5.97 -1.75 -2.01
CA LEU A 229 -4.87 -0.82 -2.29
C LEU A 229 -3.93 -0.74 -1.08
N MET A 230 -2.63 -0.66 -1.30
CA MET A 230 -1.66 -0.33 -0.25
C MET A 230 -1.29 1.16 -0.30
N HIS A 231 -0.45 1.57 0.66
CA HIS A 231 0.11 2.91 0.68
C HIS A 231 0.80 3.26 -0.64
N SER A 232 0.51 4.46 -1.14
CA SER A 232 1.19 5.06 -2.28
C SER A 232 2.47 5.77 -1.83
N LEU A 233 3.50 5.74 -2.67
CA LEU A 233 4.71 6.55 -2.49
C LEU A 233 4.53 8.00 -2.96
N ASN A 234 3.41 8.30 -3.60
CA ASN A 234 3.10 9.66 -4.01
C ASN A 234 2.62 10.46 -2.79
N GLY A 235 3.41 11.41 -2.29
CA GLY A 235 3.00 12.32 -1.20
C GLY A 235 1.69 13.08 -1.47
N ASN A 236 1.25 13.11 -2.73
CA ASN A 236 -0.01 13.71 -3.15
C ASN A 236 -1.19 12.73 -3.30
N ALA A 237 -1.02 11.45 -2.97
CA ALA A 237 -2.06 10.44 -2.99
C ALA A 237 -2.92 10.50 -1.72
N LEU A 238 -4.21 10.18 -1.85
CA LEU A 238 -5.07 9.87 -0.71
C LEU A 238 -4.53 8.65 0.03
N MET A 239 -4.00 7.66 -0.69
CA MET A 239 -3.39 6.46 -0.12
C MET A 239 -1.96 6.69 0.39
N HIS A 240 -1.48 7.93 0.52
CA HIS A 240 -0.17 8.17 1.12
C HIS A 240 -0.21 7.93 2.64
N ILE A 241 0.85 7.37 3.23
CA ILE A 241 0.89 7.06 4.67
C ILE A 241 0.65 8.29 5.57
N ASN A 242 1.07 9.48 5.13
CA ASN A 242 0.85 10.74 5.84
C ASN A 242 -0.30 11.58 5.23
N ALA A 243 -1.26 10.95 4.56
CA ALA A 243 -2.27 11.67 3.76
C ALA A 243 -3.16 12.60 4.61
N THR A 244 -3.36 12.28 5.88
CA THR A 244 -4.25 13.01 6.82
C THR A 244 -3.87 14.48 7.01
N LEU A 245 -2.62 14.86 6.71
CA LEU A 245 -2.11 16.24 6.75
C LEU A 245 -2.32 17.01 5.43
N THR A 246 -2.73 16.35 4.36
CA THR A 246 -2.78 16.95 3.02
C THR A 246 -4.10 17.65 2.70
N GLY A 247 -5.16 17.40 3.48
CA GLY A 247 -6.49 18.01 3.28
C GLY A 247 -7.14 17.67 1.94
N LYS A 248 -6.68 16.62 1.25
CA LYS A 248 -7.20 16.21 -0.06
C LYS A 248 -8.60 15.64 0.07
N LYS A 249 -9.46 16.00 -0.87
CA LYS A 249 -10.87 15.56 -0.92
C LYS A 249 -11.20 14.76 -2.18
N THR A 250 -10.19 14.42 -2.97
CA THR A 250 -10.37 13.77 -4.27
C THR A 250 -9.44 12.57 -4.40
N ILE A 251 -9.94 11.55 -5.09
CA ILE A 251 -9.12 10.40 -5.48
C ILE A 251 -8.11 10.86 -6.52
N SER A 252 -6.82 10.58 -6.28
CA SER A 252 -5.76 10.96 -7.22
C SER A 252 -5.64 9.94 -8.35
N GLN A 253 -4.81 10.27 -9.34
CA GLN A 253 -4.57 9.38 -10.46
C GLN A 253 -3.93 8.04 -10.05
N ASP A 254 -3.15 8.04 -8.96
CA ASP A 254 -2.44 6.86 -8.51
C ASP A 254 -3.39 5.80 -7.96
N GLU A 255 -4.38 6.21 -7.18
CA GLU A 255 -5.46 5.33 -6.72
C GLU A 255 -6.33 4.83 -7.88
N MET A 256 -6.68 5.70 -8.83
CA MET A 256 -7.44 5.29 -10.01
C MET A 256 -6.70 4.19 -10.80
N TRP A 257 -5.38 4.27 -10.89
CA TRP A 257 -4.60 3.20 -11.51
C TRP A 257 -4.57 1.93 -10.67
N GLY A 258 -4.39 2.04 -9.36
CA GLY A 258 -4.44 0.91 -8.45
C GLY A 258 -5.77 0.15 -8.55
N ILE A 259 -6.88 0.87 -8.49
CA ILE A 259 -8.22 0.27 -8.52
C ILE A 259 -8.52 -0.34 -9.90
N HIS A 260 -8.21 0.36 -11.00
CA HIS A 260 -8.39 -0.20 -12.35
C HIS A 260 -7.51 -1.41 -12.61
N ARG A 261 -6.35 -1.51 -11.95
CA ARG A 261 -5.46 -2.66 -12.10
C ARG A 261 -5.95 -3.89 -11.32
N LEU A 262 -6.66 -3.69 -10.22
CA LEU A 262 -7.30 -4.76 -9.42
C LEU A 262 -8.61 -5.26 -10.03
N TYR A 263 -9.43 -4.31 -10.49
CA TYR A 263 -10.84 -4.55 -10.81
C TYR A 263 -11.19 -4.32 -12.28
N GLY A 264 -10.29 -3.73 -13.06
CA GLY A 264 -10.56 -3.29 -14.42
C GLY A 264 -11.08 -1.86 -14.48
N CYS A 265 -10.96 -1.26 -15.65
CA CYS A 265 -11.68 -0.04 -16.00
C CYS A 265 -12.91 -0.48 -16.79
N LEU A 266 -14.11 -0.26 -16.23
CA LEU A 266 -15.36 -0.77 -16.79
C LEU A 266 -16.33 0.37 -17.06
N ASP A 267 -17.17 0.19 -18.08
CA ASP A 267 -18.31 1.06 -18.31
C ASP A 267 -19.38 0.81 -17.26
N ARG A 268 -20.00 1.89 -16.78
CA ARG A 268 -21.05 1.85 -15.76
C ARG A 268 -22.44 1.70 -16.36
N LEU A 269 -22.61 2.06 -17.63
CA LEU A 269 -23.89 2.07 -18.31
C LEU A 269 -23.85 1.13 -19.52
N HIS A 270 -24.87 0.30 -19.66
CA HIS A 270 -25.00 -0.65 -20.77
C HIS A 270 -24.92 0.02 -22.17
N PRO A 271 -25.49 1.22 -22.42
CA PRO A 271 -25.45 1.85 -23.74
C PRO A 271 -24.09 2.46 -24.15
N CYS A 272 -23.05 2.39 -23.32
CA CYS A 272 -21.76 3.03 -23.57
C CYS A 272 -21.14 2.71 -24.94
N PRO A 273 -21.13 1.46 -25.45
CA PRO A 273 -20.59 1.16 -26.78
C PRO A 273 -21.38 1.81 -27.93
N SER A 274 -22.69 2.00 -27.75
CA SER A 274 -23.53 2.69 -28.76
C SER A 274 -23.24 4.19 -28.76
N TRP A 275 -23.13 4.79 -27.58
CA TRP A 275 -22.80 6.20 -27.43
C TRP A 275 -21.41 6.53 -27.95
N ALA A 276 -20.42 5.67 -27.68
CA ALA A 276 -19.07 5.84 -28.23
C ALA A 276 -19.06 5.85 -29.76
N ARG A 277 -19.74 4.90 -30.42
CA ARG A 277 -19.89 4.85 -31.89
C ARG A 277 -20.58 6.07 -32.48
N ARG A 278 -21.44 6.74 -31.70
CA ARG A 278 -22.14 7.98 -32.09
C ARG A 278 -21.32 9.25 -31.85
N GLY A 279 -20.05 9.13 -31.46
CA GLY A 279 -19.17 10.29 -31.21
C GLY A 279 -19.44 11.01 -29.90
N LEU A 280 -20.09 10.36 -28.92
CA LEU A 280 -20.32 10.97 -27.60
C LEU A 280 -19.03 11.09 -26.78
N CYS A 281 -17.98 10.33 -27.12
CA CYS A 281 -16.67 10.47 -26.47
C CYS A 281 -16.12 11.90 -26.61
N ASP A 282 -16.32 12.53 -27.77
CA ASP A 282 -15.86 13.90 -28.02
C ASP A 282 -16.91 14.93 -27.61
N SER A 283 -18.15 14.76 -28.11
CA SER A 283 -19.23 15.74 -27.88
C SER A 283 -19.73 15.79 -26.43
N ARG A 284 -19.63 14.69 -25.68
CA ARG A 284 -20.03 14.58 -24.27
C ARG A 284 -18.92 13.99 -23.40
N ARG A 285 -17.68 14.42 -23.64
CA ARG A 285 -16.47 13.90 -22.99
C ARG A 285 -16.56 13.76 -21.47
N LYS A 286 -17.05 14.77 -20.74
CA LYS A 286 -17.18 14.70 -19.26
C LYS A 286 -18.12 13.59 -18.81
N PHE A 287 -19.28 13.45 -19.48
CA PHE A 287 -20.26 12.41 -19.19
C PHE A 287 -19.68 11.03 -19.51
N MET A 288 -19.11 10.87 -20.70
CA MET A 288 -18.51 9.61 -21.14
C MET A 288 -17.29 9.22 -20.28
N LYS A 289 -16.48 10.17 -19.82
CA LYS A 289 -15.38 9.90 -18.88
C LYS A 289 -15.86 9.36 -17.53
N LYS A 290 -17.03 9.81 -17.06
CA LYS A 290 -17.60 9.35 -15.79
C LYS A 290 -18.28 7.99 -15.90
N PHE A 291 -19.05 7.76 -16.96
CA PHE A 291 -19.92 6.60 -17.07
C PHE A 291 -19.45 5.55 -18.08
N CYS A 292 -18.65 5.95 -19.06
CA CYS A 292 -18.21 5.11 -20.17
C CYS A 292 -16.68 5.19 -20.40
N PRO A 293 -15.85 5.10 -19.34
CA PRO A 293 -14.41 5.30 -19.48
C PRO A 293 -13.74 4.23 -20.35
N ASN A 294 -14.28 3.01 -20.40
CA ASN A 294 -13.72 1.91 -21.17
C ASN A 294 -14.10 2.00 -22.65
N SER A 295 -15.38 2.26 -22.96
CA SER A 295 -15.85 2.43 -24.35
C SER A 295 -15.18 3.60 -25.09
N CYS A 296 -14.72 4.62 -24.37
CA CYS A 296 -14.05 5.80 -24.94
C CYS A 296 -12.52 5.82 -24.73
N ASP A 297 -11.92 4.73 -24.24
CA ASP A 297 -10.48 4.61 -23.95
C ASP A 297 -9.92 5.70 -23.01
N PHE A 298 -10.78 6.28 -22.16
CA PHE A 298 -10.38 7.31 -21.20
C PHE A 298 -9.62 6.76 -20.00
N CYS A 299 -9.58 5.44 -19.85
CA CYS A 299 -8.85 4.76 -18.79
C CYS A 299 -7.34 5.08 -18.78
N TYR A 300 -6.78 5.55 -19.92
CA TYR A 300 -5.32 5.65 -20.13
C TYR A 300 -4.81 6.99 -20.72
N GLU A 301 -5.64 8.04 -20.77
CA GLU A 301 -5.33 9.28 -21.51
C GLU A 301 -4.64 10.38 -20.64
N PHE A 302 -3.29 10.43 -20.55
CA PHE A 302 -2.38 11.63 -20.38
C PHE A 302 -0.88 11.21 -20.21
N PRO A 303 0.13 12.10 -20.44
CA PRO A 303 1.40 11.77 -21.06
C PRO A 303 2.36 11.00 -20.16
N PHE A 304 3.07 10.07 -20.77
CA PHE A 304 4.13 9.30 -20.15
C PHE A 304 5.44 10.10 -20.15
N PRO A 305 6.14 10.23 -19.01
CA PRO A 305 7.59 10.21 -19.02
C PRO A 305 8.02 8.75 -19.27
N THR A 306 8.27 8.45 -20.55
CA THR A 306 8.83 7.20 -21.07
C THR A 306 10.31 7.08 -20.69
N VAL A 307 10.61 6.93 -19.40
CA VAL A 307 11.92 6.41 -19.00
C VAL A 307 11.85 4.90 -19.04
N ALA A 308 12.68 4.34 -19.91
CA ALA A 308 12.61 2.98 -20.35
C ALA A 308 13.20 2.03 -19.27
N ALA A 309 12.43 1.02 -18.83
CA ALA A 309 12.84 0.14 -17.72
C ALA A 309 14.09 -0.71 -18.06
N THR A 310 15.09 -0.71 -17.18
CA THR A 310 16.29 -1.54 -17.32
C THR A 310 15.93 -3.04 -17.16
N PRO A 311 16.46 -3.95 -18.02
CA PRO A 311 16.27 -5.38 -17.85
C PRO A 311 16.79 -5.88 -16.50
N PRO A 312 16.18 -6.91 -15.89
CA PRO A 312 16.70 -7.52 -14.68
C PRO A 312 18.04 -8.20 -15.00
N PRO A 313 19.03 -8.14 -14.09
CA PRO A 313 20.34 -8.71 -14.34
C PRO A 313 20.28 -10.24 -14.44
N PRO A 314 21.19 -10.87 -15.19
CA PRO A 314 21.16 -12.29 -15.54
C PRO A 314 21.31 -13.28 -14.37
N ARG A 315 21.61 -12.84 -13.14
CA ARG A 315 21.79 -13.69 -11.96
C ARG A 315 20.86 -13.26 -10.82
N THR A 316 19.59 -13.63 -10.91
CA THR A 316 18.61 -13.44 -9.83
C THR A 316 18.53 -14.70 -8.96
N LYS A 317 18.81 -14.61 -7.66
CA LYS A 317 18.75 -15.75 -6.72
C LYS A 317 17.35 -15.94 -6.13
N THR A 318 16.73 -17.09 -6.28
CA THR A 318 15.43 -17.37 -5.64
C THR A 318 15.60 -17.81 -4.18
N LYS A 319 14.83 -17.21 -3.26
CA LYS A 319 14.69 -17.60 -1.86
C LYS A 319 13.26 -18.05 -1.62
N LEU A 320 13.06 -19.31 -1.27
CA LEU A 320 11.78 -19.83 -0.82
C LEU A 320 11.77 -19.79 0.72
N VAL A 321 10.82 -19.09 1.34
CA VAL A 321 10.81 -18.83 2.79
C VAL A 321 9.39 -19.07 3.35
N PRO A 322 9.23 -19.73 4.50
CA PRO A 322 7.93 -19.84 5.17
C PRO A 322 7.30 -18.48 5.49
N GLU A 323 5.98 -18.41 5.46
CA GLU A 323 5.24 -17.20 5.83
C GLU A 323 5.55 -16.73 7.28
N GLY A 324 5.58 -15.42 7.50
CA GLY A 324 5.90 -14.77 8.77
C GLY A 324 7.39 -14.64 9.10
N ARG A 325 8.31 -15.26 8.34
CA ARG A 325 9.75 -15.24 8.66
C ARG A 325 10.44 -13.99 8.13
N ASN A 326 11.28 -13.35 8.94
CA ASN A 326 12.12 -12.24 8.49
C ASN A 326 13.24 -12.71 7.52
N VAL A 327 13.40 -12.01 6.40
CA VAL A 327 14.36 -12.27 5.34
C VAL A 327 15.24 -11.06 5.14
N THR A 328 16.53 -11.22 5.39
CA THR A 328 17.53 -10.16 5.14
C THR A 328 18.29 -10.41 3.84
N PHE A 329 18.29 -9.40 2.98
CA PHE A 329 19.13 -9.28 1.79
C PHE A 329 20.33 -8.40 2.11
N ARG A 330 21.53 -8.84 1.76
CA ARG A 330 22.77 -8.08 1.96
C ARG A 330 23.33 -7.65 0.62
N CYS A 331 23.70 -6.39 0.52
CA CYS A 331 24.25 -5.83 -0.70
C CYS A 331 25.56 -5.09 -0.44
N GLY A 332 26.49 -5.16 -1.39
CA GLY A 332 27.68 -4.30 -1.36
C GLY A 332 28.70 -4.63 -0.27
N GLN A 333 28.57 -5.73 0.48
CA GLN A 333 29.53 -6.14 1.52
C GLN A 333 31.00 -6.18 1.03
N LYS A 334 31.23 -6.58 -0.23
CA LYS A 334 32.58 -6.63 -0.84
C LYS A 334 33.05 -5.28 -1.43
N ILE A 335 32.22 -4.24 -1.42
CA ILE A 335 32.41 -2.98 -2.16
C ILE A 335 32.15 -1.75 -1.27
N LEU A 336 31.82 -1.97 0.02
CA LEU A 336 31.62 -0.93 1.04
C LEU A 336 32.80 0.07 1.07
N HIS A 337 34.03 -0.43 0.89
CA HIS A 337 35.26 0.37 0.84
C HIS A 337 35.33 1.34 -0.35
N ARG A 338 34.52 1.18 -1.41
CA ARG A 338 34.56 2.03 -2.62
C ARG A 338 33.71 3.31 -2.53
N LYS A 339 33.07 3.57 -1.38
CA LYS A 339 32.17 4.72 -1.12
C LYS A 339 31.03 4.84 -2.14
N GLY A 340 30.39 3.73 -2.50
CA GLY A 340 29.20 3.73 -3.34
C GLY A 340 27.93 3.83 -2.50
N LYS A 341 26.91 4.57 -2.97
CA LYS A 341 25.59 4.64 -2.34
C LYS A 341 24.75 3.45 -2.79
N VAL A 342 24.10 2.79 -1.83
CA VAL A 342 23.22 1.65 -2.07
C VAL A 342 21.81 2.13 -2.35
N HIS A 343 21.17 1.53 -3.36
CA HIS A 343 19.80 1.78 -3.72
C HIS A 343 19.07 0.43 -3.80
N TRP A 344 17.98 0.30 -3.06
CA TRP A 344 17.17 -0.91 -3.00
C TRP A 344 15.94 -0.80 -3.88
N TYR A 345 15.54 -1.92 -4.48
CA TYR A 345 14.44 -1.97 -5.41
C TYR A 345 13.57 -3.21 -5.16
N LYS A 346 12.25 -3.10 -5.29
CA LYS A 346 11.32 -4.25 -5.35
C LYS A 346 10.58 -4.20 -6.69
N ASP A 347 10.60 -5.30 -7.44
CA ASP A 347 9.95 -5.42 -8.75
C ASP A 347 10.29 -4.25 -9.71
N ARG A 348 11.57 -3.83 -9.63
CA ARG A 348 12.17 -2.69 -10.33
C ARG A 348 11.76 -1.31 -9.82
N GLU A 349 10.96 -1.15 -8.77
CA GLU A 349 10.59 0.09 -8.06
C GLU A 349 11.58 0.43 -6.95
N LEU A 350 11.84 1.70 -6.63
CA LEU A 350 12.91 2.12 -5.71
C LEU A 350 12.29 2.14 -4.33
N LEU A 351 12.97 1.52 -3.37
CA LEU A 351 12.60 1.54 -1.98
C LEU A 351 13.36 2.71 -1.35
N GLU A 352 12.61 3.74 -0.96
CA GLU A 352 13.17 4.99 -0.42
C GLU A 352 13.04 5.07 1.10
N TYR A 353 12.14 4.28 1.70
CA TYR A 353 11.78 4.35 3.11
C TYR A 353 11.73 2.97 3.78
N SER A 354 12.15 2.91 5.05
CA SER A 354 11.89 1.79 5.95
C SER A 354 10.48 1.89 6.53
N TYR A 355 9.84 0.75 6.70
CA TYR A 355 8.59 0.53 7.43
C TYR A 355 8.90 -0.34 8.65
N PRO A 356 8.88 0.22 9.87
CA PRO A 356 9.14 -0.53 11.10
C PRO A 356 8.29 -1.81 11.17
N GLY A 357 8.91 -2.94 11.53
CA GLY A 357 8.24 -4.24 11.61
C GLY A 357 7.91 -4.90 10.27
N TYR A 358 8.10 -4.24 9.13
CA TYR A 358 7.60 -4.74 7.84
C TYR A 358 8.69 -4.79 6.73
N LEU A 359 9.44 -3.71 6.56
CA LEU A 359 10.53 -3.60 5.59
C LEU A 359 11.58 -2.63 6.14
N ASP A 360 12.77 -3.10 6.47
CA ASP A 360 13.84 -2.26 6.98
C ASP A 360 14.91 -2.06 5.89
N LEU A 361 15.22 -0.79 5.56
CA LEU A 361 16.28 -0.39 4.66
C LEU A 361 17.45 0.18 5.45
N SER A 362 18.63 -0.38 5.23
CA SER A 362 19.90 0.21 5.67
C SER A 362 20.86 0.38 4.49
N ASP A 363 21.98 1.05 4.76
CA ASP A 363 23.04 1.29 3.78
C ASP A 363 23.66 0.01 3.20
N ALA A 364 23.55 -1.15 3.87
CA ALA A 364 24.21 -2.38 3.44
C ALA A 364 23.28 -3.62 3.41
N HIS A 365 22.12 -3.56 4.05
CA HIS A 365 21.17 -4.66 4.08
C HIS A 365 19.73 -4.17 4.10
N MET A 366 18.82 -5.02 3.64
CA MET A 366 17.38 -4.80 3.70
C MET A 366 16.73 -6.03 4.31
N SER A 367 15.80 -5.85 5.26
CA SER A 367 15.05 -6.94 5.89
C SER A 367 13.57 -6.81 5.56
N VAL A 368 12.89 -7.93 5.28
CA VAL A 368 11.44 -7.96 4.99
C VAL A 368 10.81 -9.22 5.59
N ILE A 369 9.56 -9.14 6.06
CA ILE A 369 8.84 -10.33 6.51
C ILE A 369 8.32 -11.10 5.30
N ALA A 370 8.68 -12.38 5.14
CA ALA A 370 8.15 -13.24 4.10
C ALA A 370 6.65 -13.45 4.31
N ASN A 371 5.83 -12.91 3.42
CA ASN A 371 4.38 -13.12 3.38
C ASN A 371 3.94 -12.94 1.92
N ALA A 372 2.68 -13.23 1.62
CA ALA A 372 2.16 -13.03 0.27
C ALA A 372 2.40 -11.60 -0.27
N ILE A 373 2.58 -10.62 0.63
CA ILE A 373 2.79 -9.20 0.35
C ILE A 373 4.27 -8.93 -0.05
N ASN A 374 5.24 -9.56 0.59
CA ASN A 374 6.65 -9.36 0.29
C ASN A 374 7.18 -10.34 -0.75
N GLU A 375 6.35 -11.19 -1.35
CA GLU A 375 6.75 -11.94 -2.54
C GLU A 375 7.12 -10.97 -3.69
N GLY A 376 8.22 -11.26 -4.40
CA GLY A 376 8.68 -10.39 -5.49
C GLY A 376 10.17 -10.44 -5.76
N THR A 377 10.62 -9.63 -6.73
CA THR A 377 12.03 -9.54 -7.12
C THR A 377 12.69 -8.31 -6.53
N TYR A 378 13.52 -8.51 -5.51
CA TYR A 378 14.32 -7.46 -4.89
C TYR A 378 15.64 -7.28 -5.63
N THR A 379 16.02 -6.04 -5.89
CA THR A 379 17.28 -5.70 -6.56
C THR A 379 18.01 -4.62 -5.77
N CYS A 380 19.29 -4.81 -5.55
CA CYS A 380 20.17 -3.78 -5.03
C CYS A 380 21.08 -3.29 -6.15
N ILE A 381 21.20 -1.96 -6.27
CA ILE A 381 22.15 -1.30 -7.17
C ILE A 381 23.09 -0.44 -6.33
N VAL A 382 24.40 -0.70 -6.41
CA VAL A 382 25.43 0.14 -5.80
C VAL A 382 25.91 1.13 -6.85
N LYS A 383 25.73 2.43 -6.61
CA LYS A 383 26.15 3.49 -7.54
C LYS A 383 27.23 4.38 -6.93
N LYS A 384 28.11 4.92 -7.76
CA LYS A 384 29.02 6.01 -7.39
C LYS A 384 28.93 7.08 -8.47
N LYS A 385 28.36 8.24 -8.13
CA LYS A 385 27.87 9.22 -9.11
C LYS A 385 26.89 8.51 -10.07
N GLU A 386 27.04 8.69 -11.38
CA GLU A 386 26.21 8.03 -12.40
C GLU A 386 26.65 6.59 -12.76
N ARG A 387 27.77 6.10 -12.22
CA ARG A 387 28.29 4.78 -12.58
C ARG A 387 27.74 3.69 -11.66
N ILE A 388 27.10 2.68 -12.25
CA ILE A 388 26.69 1.45 -11.55
C ILE A 388 27.95 0.61 -11.28
N LEU A 389 28.24 0.35 -10.01
CA LEU A 389 29.36 -0.50 -9.60
C LEU A 389 28.94 -1.97 -9.60
N THR A 390 27.81 -2.30 -8.99
CA THR A 390 27.26 -3.66 -8.97
C THR A 390 25.74 -3.65 -8.89
N THR A 391 25.17 -4.77 -9.33
CA THR A 391 23.74 -5.07 -9.18
C THR A 391 23.59 -6.49 -8.64
N TYR A 392 22.77 -6.65 -7.62
CA TYR A 392 22.41 -7.95 -7.05
C TYR A 392 20.89 -8.09 -7.07
N SER A 393 20.38 -9.25 -7.47
CA SER A 393 18.93 -9.50 -7.48
C SER A 393 18.57 -10.80 -6.78
N TRP A 394 17.46 -10.76 -6.05
CA TRP A 394 16.87 -11.89 -5.36
C TRP A 394 15.37 -11.97 -5.68
N ARG A 395 14.84 -13.17 -5.81
CA ARG A 395 13.40 -13.42 -5.92
C ARG A 395 12.92 -14.08 -4.64
N LEU A 396 12.15 -13.37 -3.82
CA LEU A 396 11.50 -13.93 -2.65
C LEU A 396 10.23 -14.66 -3.09
N ARG A 397 10.07 -15.91 -2.66
CA ARG A 397 8.87 -16.74 -2.80
C ARG A 397 8.45 -17.24 -1.43
N VAL A 398 7.15 -17.23 -1.14
CA VAL A 398 6.64 -17.75 0.12
C VAL A 398 6.28 -19.21 -0.05
N LYS A 399 6.75 -20.06 0.88
CA LYS A 399 6.32 -21.45 0.97
C LYS A 399 4.95 -21.44 1.63
N ARG A 400 3.93 -21.71 0.82
CA ARG A 400 2.55 -21.89 1.28
C ARG A 400 2.41 -23.19 2.04
#